data_AF-A0A8I2YUU8-F1
#
_entry.id   AF-A0A8I2YUU8-F1
#
_cell.length_a   1.000
_cell.length_b   1.000
_cell.length_c   1.000
_cell.angle_alpha   90.00
_cell.angle_beta   90.00
_cell.angle_gamma   90.00
#
_symmetry.space_group_name_H-M   'P 1'
#
loop_
_entity.id
_entity.type
_entity.pdbx_description
1 polymer ?
#
loop_
_entity_poly.entity_id
_entity_poly.type
_entity_poly.pdbx_seq_one_letter_code
_entity_poly.pdbx_strand_id
1 'polypeptide(L)'
;MKRGNAALEDSDASDTCNKRSKTCSQLHFADAAPPPMTVTIGQREYRFTQAFDTFWRWAAERHAIDEKRRAGLPAPWSTDPILATNKFCNAFRVLDRVSQYIVAEVIEKGPQRREEVTFRVLLFSTYTSIRTYETLRKNIQPFTWQAYKRANYEGVLRDLYNKGTAIYTGAYQKPAPELGFA
;
A
#
# COMPACT_ATOMS: atom_id res chain seq x y z
N MET A 1 -23.11 61.55 42.01
CA MET A 1 -24.27 61.43 42.93
C MET A 1 -25.13 60.28 42.42
N LYS A 2 -25.30 59.20 43.22
CA LYS A 2 -26.21 58.02 43.07
C LYS A 2 -26.06 57.15 41.80
N ARG A 3 -25.55 55.91 41.91
CA ARG A 3 -26.22 54.63 42.26
C ARG A 3 -27.23 54.14 41.20
N GLY A 4 -27.00 52.92 40.69
CA GLY A 4 -28.01 52.12 39.99
C GLY A 4 -27.44 50.78 39.53
N ASN A 5 -27.64 49.74 40.34
CA ASN A 5 -27.38 48.34 40.04
C ASN A 5 -28.67 47.73 39.47
N ALA A 6 -28.61 46.94 38.40
CA ALA A 6 -29.66 45.98 38.03
C ALA A 6 -29.07 44.89 37.13
N ALA A 7 -29.30 43.64 37.52
CA ALA A 7 -28.87 42.43 36.84
C ALA A 7 -30.01 41.85 36.00
N LEU A 8 -29.61 41.05 34.99
CA LEU A 8 -30.33 39.96 34.31
C LEU A 8 -31.46 40.34 33.34
N GLU A 9 -31.24 40.06 32.05
CA GLU A 9 -32.01 39.05 31.32
C GLU A 9 -31.28 38.64 30.02
N ASP A 10 -31.27 37.32 29.79
CA ASP A 10 -30.70 36.60 28.65
C ASP A 10 -31.31 37.02 27.31
N SER A 11 -30.49 37.16 26.27
CA SER A 11 -30.89 36.79 24.91
C SER A 11 -29.69 36.51 23.99
N ASP A 12 -29.73 35.32 23.41
CA ASP A 12 -29.16 34.91 22.13
C ASP A 12 -27.64 34.99 21.92
N ALA A 13 -26.93 34.08 22.58
CA ALA A 13 -25.67 33.55 22.07
C ALA A 13 -25.97 32.54 20.94
N SER A 14 -25.83 33.02 19.71
CA SER A 14 -25.87 32.19 18.50
C SER A 14 -24.78 31.12 18.52
N ASP A 15 -25.26 29.88 18.50
CA ASP A 15 -24.55 28.63 18.58
C ASP A 15 -23.76 28.37 17.28
N THR A 16 -22.45 28.65 17.28
CA THR A 16 -21.55 28.30 16.16
C THR A 16 -20.77 27.02 16.48
N CYS A 17 -21.51 25.91 16.63
CA CYS A 17 -20.94 24.58 16.77
C CYS A 17 -20.52 24.01 15.40
N ASN A 18 -19.21 24.09 15.14
CA ASN A 18 -18.35 23.06 14.54
C ASN A 18 -18.98 22.15 13.46
N LYS A 19 -18.95 22.59 12.19
CA LYS A 19 -19.24 21.75 11.01
C LYS A 19 -18.11 20.74 10.78
N ARG A 20 -18.08 19.65 11.55
CA ARG A 20 -17.35 18.43 11.16
C ARG A 20 -18.12 17.74 10.04
N SER A 21 -17.57 17.81 8.83
CA SER A 21 -18.06 17.09 7.65
C SER A 21 -18.18 15.59 7.96
N LYS A 22 -19.40 15.12 8.22
CA LYS A 22 -19.73 13.69 8.22
C LYS A 22 -19.83 13.23 6.76
N THR A 23 -18.70 13.15 6.07
CA THR A 23 -18.64 12.41 4.81
C THR A 23 -18.47 10.94 5.18
N CYS A 24 -19.55 10.32 5.67
CA CYS A 24 -19.63 8.87 5.69
C CYS A 24 -19.60 8.45 4.22
N SER A 25 -18.54 7.76 3.80
CA SER A 25 -18.41 7.26 2.43
C SER A 25 -19.68 6.48 2.10
N GLN A 26 -20.46 6.98 1.14
CA GLN A 26 -21.58 6.25 0.58
C GLN A 26 -20.99 4.97 -0.01
N LEU A 27 -21.25 3.85 0.66
CA LEU A 27 -20.99 2.54 0.09
C LEU A 27 -21.87 2.46 -1.16
N HIS A 28 -21.25 2.50 -2.35
CA HIS A 28 -21.95 2.25 -3.60
C HIS A 28 -22.41 0.80 -3.59
N PHE A 29 -23.64 0.57 -3.16
CA PHE A 29 -24.31 -0.69 -3.38
C PHE A 29 -24.91 -0.62 -4.79
N ALA A 30 -24.43 -1.48 -5.68
CA ALA A 30 -25.11 -1.70 -6.96
C ALA A 30 -26.55 -2.17 -6.69
N ASP A 31 -27.49 -1.85 -7.59
CA ASP A 31 -28.93 -2.20 -7.53
C ASP A 31 -29.23 -3.72 -7.55
N ALA A 32 -28.22 -4.57 -7.36
CA ALA A 32 -28.40 -6.01 -7.26
C ALA A 32 -29.05 -6.38 -5.91
N ALA A 33 -30.03 -7.29 -5.94
CA ALA A 33 -30.61 -7.86 -4.73
C ALA A 33 -29.48 -8.40 -3.83
N PRO A 34 -29.52 -8.14 -2.50
CA PRO A 34 -28.46 -8.58 -1.61
C PRO A 34 -28.33 -10.10 -1.70
N PRO A 35 -27.12 -10.64 -1.86
CA PRO A 35 -26.92 -12.08 -1.90
C PRO A 35 -27.47 -12.71 -0.62
N PRO A 36 -27.89 -13.99 -0.67
CA PRO A 36 -28.39 -14.67 0.53
C PRO A 36 -27.34 -14.57 1.63
N MET A 37 -27.68 -13.90 2.72
CA MET A 37 -26.81 -13.73 3.89
C MET A 37 -26.69 -15.02 4.70
N THR A 38 -27.05 -16.17 4.14
CA THR A 38 -26.87 -17.49 4.73
C THR A 38 -26.16 -18.43 3.77
N VAL A 39 -25.23 -19.22 4.28
CA VAL A 39 -24.57 -20.32 3.55
C VAL A 39 -24.59 -21.57 4.41
N THR A 40 -24.81 -22.73 3.79
CA THR A 40 -24.70 -24.01 4.47
C THR A 40 -23.36 -24.64 4.15
N ILE A 41 -22.57 -24.94 5.18
CA ILE A 41 -21.29 -25.68 5.06
C ILE A 41 -21.43 -26.96 5.88
N GLY A 42 -21.49 -28.11 5.20
CA GLY A 42 -21.83 -29.38 5.82
C GLY A 42 -23.27 -29.37 6.34
N GLN A 43 -23.48 -29.62 7.63
CA GLN A 43 -24.79 -29.60 8.29
C GLN A 43 -25.04 -28.31 9.09
N ARG A 44 -24.21 -27.28 8.92
CA ARG A 44 -24.33 -26.02 9.66
C ARG A 44 -24.69 -24.88 8.72
N GLU A 45 -25.70 -24.11 9.11
CA GLU A 45 -26.06 -22.86 8.47
C GLU A 45 -25.33 -21.70 9.14
N TYR A 46 -24.69 -20.85 8.35
CA TYR A 46 -23.97 -19.67 8.78
C TYR A 46 -24.68 -18.44 8.26
N ARG A 47 -25.01 -17.50 9.15
CA ARG A 47 -25.55 -16.20 8.78
C ARG A 47 -24.44 -15.15 8.78
N PHE A 48 -24.21 -14.51 7.65
CA PHE A 48 -23.21 -13.45 7.51
C PHE A 48 -23.80 -12.07 7.76
N THR A 49 -22.93 -11.17 8.21
CA THR A 49 -23.25 -9.74 8.23
C THR A 49 -23.01 -9.13 6.86
N GLN A 50 -23.67 -8.01 6.58
CA GLN A 50 -23.41 -7.23 5.37
C GLN A 50 -21.94 -6.83 5.22
N ALA A 51 -21.25 -6.56 6.33
CA ALA A 51 -19.82 -6.23 6.31
C ALA A 51 -18.95 -7.42 5.87
N PHE A 52 -19.27 -8.64 6.33
CA PHE A 52 -18.57 -9.85 5.92
C PHE A 52 -18.75 -10.12 4.42
N ASP A 53 -20.00 -10.06 3.93
CA ASP A 53 -20.31 -10.20 2.50
C ASP A 53 -19.56 -9.17 1.65
N THR A 54 -19.63 -7.90 2.07
CA THR A 54 -18.98 -6.79 1.36
C THR A 54 -17.47 -6.97 1.27
N PHE A 55 -16.81 -7.42 2.35
CA PHE A 55 -15.38 -7.70 2.34
C PHE A 55 -15.01 -8.76 1.31
N TRP A 56 -15.73 -9.88 1.29
CA TRP A 56 -15.41 -10.99 0.39
C TRP A 56 -15.74 -10.68 -1.06
N ARG A 57 -16.87 -10.01 -1.32
CA ARG A 57 -17.20 -9.49 -2.66
C ARG A 57 -16.08 -8.56 -3.15
N TRP A 58 -15.67 -7.60 -2.32
CA TRP A 58 -14.59 -6.67 -2.65
C TRP A 58 -13.25 -7.37 -2.92
N ALA A 59 -12.90 -8.40 -2.14
CA ALA A 59 -11.69 -9.18 -2.35
C ALA A 59 -11.74 -9.98 -3.65
N ALA A 60 -12.86 -10.65 -3.92
CA ALA A 60 -13.09 -11.45 -5.12
C ALA A 60 -13.09 -10.60 -6.39
N GLU A 61 -13.80 -9.46 -6.39
CA GLU A 61 -13.86 -8.56 -7.56
C GLU A 61 -12.48 -7.97 -7.90
N ARG A 62 -11.69 -7.58 -6.90
CA ARG A 62 -10.29 -7.14 -7.13
C ARG A 62 -9.43 -8.23 -7.74
N HIS A 63 -9.61 -9.49 -7.32
CA HIS A 63 -8.87 -10.59 -7.90
C HIS A 63 -9.32 -10.86 -9.35
N ALA A 64 -10.63 -10.88 -9.60
CA ALA A 64 -11.20 -11.05 -10.94
C ALA A 64 -10.70 -9.98 -11.92
N ILE A 65 -10.50 -8.73 -11.48
CA ILE A 65 -9.88 -7.67 -12.29
C ILE A 65 -8.45 -8.07 -12.72
N ASP A 66 -7.63 -8.57 -11.80
CA ASP A 66 -6.27 -9.03 -12.13
C ASP A 66 -6.28 -10.23 -13.09
N GLU A 67 -7.18 -11.20 -12.89
CA GLU A 67 -7.36 -12.34 -13.80
C GLU A 67 -7.74 -11.89 -15.21
N LYS A 68 -8.74 -11.00 -15.35
CA LYS A 68 -9.16 -10.45 -16.66
C LYS A 68 -8.02 -9.71 -17.35
N ARG A 69 -7.23 -8.93 -16.61
CA ARG A 69 -6.03 -8.25 -17.14
C ARG A 69 -5.00 -9.24 -17.66
N ARG A 70 -4.69 -10.29 -16.90
CA ARG A 70 -3.71 -11.32 -17.28
C ARG A 70 -4.19 -12.16 -18.46
N ALA A 71 -5.50 -12.35 -18.60
CA ALA A 71 -6.12 -12.99 -19.76
C ALA A 71 -6.12 -12.10 -21.02
N GLY A 72 -5.65 -10.85 -20.94
CA GLY A 72 -5.62 -9.93 -22.08
C GLY A 72 -6.98 -9.38 -22.50
N LEU A 73 -7.99 -9.47 -21.64
CA LEU A 73 -9.32 -8.95 -21.93
C LEU A 73 -9.32 -7.41 -21.96
N PRO A 74 -10.10 -6.78 -22.86
CA PRO A 74 -10.18 -5.32 -22.94
C PRO A 74 -10.85 -4.72 -21.71
N ALA A 75 -10.51 -3.47 -21.40
CA ALA A 75 -11.18 -2.68 -20.37
C ALA A 75 -12.61 -2.28 -20.82
N PRO A 76 -13.55 -2.01 -19.89
CA PRO A 76 -13.39 -2.00 -18.43
C PRO A 76 -13.45 -3.40 -17.79
N TRP A 77 -12.62 -3.64 -16.77
CA TRP A 77 -12.53 -4.95 -16.09
C TRP A 77 -13.53 -5.12 -14.94
N SER A 78 -14.19 -4.04 -14.51
CA SER A 78 -15.25 -4.05 -13.51
C SER A 78 -16.31 -3.00 -13.88
N THR A 79 -17.56 -3.27 -13.50
CA THR A 79 -18.67 -2.32 -13.56
C THR A 79 -18.77 -1.46 -12.30
N ASP A 80 -18.07 -1.83 -11.23
CA ASP A 80 -18.01 -1.03 -10.00
C ASP A 80 -17.16 0.24 -10.25
N PRO A 81 -17.72 1.44 -10.08
CA PRO A 81 -17.02 2.69 -10.38
C PRO A 81 -15.83 2.94 -9.45
N ILE A 82 -15.87 2.46 -8.21
CA ILE A 82 -14.76 2.60 -7.25
C ILE A 82 -13.58 1.73 -7.73
N LEU A 83 -13.83 0.46 -8.06
CA LEU A 83 -12.81 -0.46 -8.55
C LEU A 83 -12.28 -0.11 -9.94
N ALA A 84 -13.12 0.51 -10.79
CA ALA A 84 -12.72 0.93 -12.13
C ALA A 84 -11.82 2.18 -12.12
N THR A 85 -12.02 3.11 -11.17
CA THR A 85 -11.34 4.41 -11.15
C THR A 85 -10.14 4.47 -10.21
N ASN A 86 -10.17 3.72 -9.10
CA ASN A 86 -9.13 3.80 -8.06
C ASN A 86 -8.10 2.68 -8.17
N LYS A 87 -6.93 2.90 -7.58
CA LYS A 87 -5.85 1.92 -7.50
C LYS A 87 -5.88 1.21 -6.15
N PHE A 88 -6.03 -0.10 -6.18
CA PHE A 88 -5.96 -0.95 -4.99
C PHE A 88 -4.82 -1.95 -5.12
N CYS A 89 -4.32 -2.43 -3.97
CA CYS A 89 -3.42 -3.57 -3.96
C CYS A 89 -4.14 -4.83 -4.46
N ASN A 90 -3.40 -5.77 -5.04
CA ASN A 90 -3.95 -7.07 -5.39
C ASN A 90 -4.41 -7.83 -4.15
N ALA A 91 -5.38 -8.74 -4.32
CA ALA A 91 -5.81 -9.63 -3.24
C ALA A 91 -4.66 -10.53 -2.77
N PHE A 92 -3.87 -11.06 -3.71
CA PHE A 92 -2.65 -11.80 -3.42
C PHE A 92 -1.42 -10.91 -3.64
N ARG A 93 -0.65 -10.70 -2.58
CA ARG A 93 0.55 -9.85 -2.60
C ARG A 93 1.63 -10.31 -3.58
N VAL A 94 1.71 -11.62 -3.84
CA VAL A 94 2.64 -12.16 -4.84
C VAL A 94 2.35 -11.66 -6.25
N LEU A 95 1.11 -11.24 -6.56
CA LEU A 95 0.72 -10.74 -7.88
C LEU A 95 1.19 -9.31 -8.14
N ASP A 96 1.60 -8.58 -7.10
CA ASP A 96 2.12 -7.24 -7.26
C ASP A 96 3.46 -7.24 -8.00
N ARG A 97 3.64 -6.26 -8.90
CA ARG A 97 4.84 -6.13 -9.73
C ARG A 97 6.14 -6.21 -8.93
N VAL A 98 6.19 -5.57 -7.76
CA VAL A 98 7.39 -5.55 -6.91
C VAL A 98 7.64 -6.92 -6.29
N SER A 99 6.60 -7.62 -5.85
CA SER A 99 6.72 -8.97 -5.30
C SER A 99 7.18 -9.98 -6.35
N GLN A 100 6.56 -9.94 -7.54
CA GLN A 100 6.98 -10.75 -8.70
C GLN A 100 8.47 -10.54 -9.01
N TYR A 101 8.91 -9.28 -9.00
CA TYR A 101 10.31 -8.93 -9.23
C TYR A 101 11.24 -9.48 -8.15
N ILE A 102 10.87 -9.39 -6.87
CA ILE A 102 11.68 -9.95 -5.77
C ILE A 102 11.86 -11.45 -5.96
N VAL A 103 10.78 -12.17 -6.26
CA VAL A 103 10.85 -13.63 -6.49
C VAL A 103 11.77 -13.93 -7.68
N ALA A 104 11.44 -13.40 -8.86
CA ALA A 104 12.09 -13.78 -10.11
C ALA A 104 13.51 -13.22 -10.30
N GLU A 105 13.81 -12.01 -9.79
CA GLU A 105 15.07 -11.31 -10.08
C GLU A 105 16.00 -11.18 -8.88
N VAL A 106 15.47 -11.20 -7.65
CA VAL A 106 16.27 -11.02 -6.43
C VAL A 106 16.57 -12.36 -5.76
N ILE A 107 15.56 -13.21 -5.58
CA ILE A 107 15.69 -14.50 -4.89
C ILE A 107 16.26 -15.56 -5.85
N GLU A 108 15.58 -15.80 -6.97
CA GLU A 108 15.85 -16.94 -7.86
C GLU A 108 17.13 -16.80 -8.72
N LYS A 109 17.77 -15.63 -8.73
CA LYS A 109 18.97 -15.37 -9.55
C LYS A 109 20.23 -15.14 -8.73
N GLY A 110 21.38 -15.46 -9.33
CA GLY A 110 22.70 -15.34 -8.71
C GLY A 110 23.02 -16.48 -7.75
N PRO A 111 24.11 -16.39 -6.96
CA PRO A 111 24.48 -17.42 -6.01
C PRO A 111 23.37 -17.73 -5.00
N GLN A 112 23.09 -19.01 -4.78
CA GLN A 112 21.95 -19.50 -4.00
C GLN A 112 22.28 -19.92 -2.57
N ARG A 113 23.50 -19.62 -2.10
CA ARG A 113 23.83 -19.76 -0.69
C ARG A 113 22.92 -18.85 0.14
N ARG A 114 22.53 -19.30 1.34
CA ARG A 114 21.56 -18.57 2.19
C ARG A 114 22.01 -17.14 2.44
N GLU A 115 23.30 -16.92 2.72
CA GLU A 115 23.86 -15.59 2.99
C GLU A 115 23.74 -14.66 1.78
N GLU A 116 23.93 -15.19 0.57
CA GLU A 116 23.85 -14.46 -0.70
C GLU A 116 22.40 -14.05 -1.03
N VAL A 117 21.45 -14.97 -0.86
CA VAL A 117 20.02 -14.70 -1.04
C VAL A 117 19.55 -13.67 0.00
N THR A 118 19.88 -13.88 1.28
CA THR A 118 19.54 -12.95 2.36
C THR A 118 20.11 -11.56 2.09
N PHE A 119 21.37 -11.47 1.66
CA PHE A 119 21.99 -10.20 1.29
C PHE A 119 21.20 -9.47 0.21
N ARG A 120 20.87 -10.14 -0.92
CA ARG A 120 20.11 -9.53 -2.01
C ARG A 120 18.72 -9.08 -1.59
N VAL A 121 18.02 -9.90 -0.79
CA VAL A 121 16.69 -9.57 -0.27
C VAL A 121 16.75 -8.35 0.65
N LEU A 122 17.67 -8.32 1.62
CA LEU A 122 17.82 -7.18 2.52
C LEU A 122 18.23 -5.90 1.78
N LEU A 123 19.15 -6.02 0.82
CA LEU A 123 19.57 -4.90 -0.01
C LEU A 123 18.39 -4.33 -0.82
N PHE A 124 17.58 -5.19 -1.44
CA PHE A 124 16.37 -4.76 -2.14
C PHE A 124 15.39 -4.09 -1.16
N SER A 125 15.14 -4.72 -0.01
CA SER A 125 14.19 -4.24 1.00
C SER A 125 14.56 -2.87 1.56
N THR A 126 15.84 -2.50 1.64
CA THR A 126 16.27 -1.17 2.08
C THR A 126 15.62 -0.07 1.23
N TYR A 127 15.65 -0.22 -0.10
CA TYR A 127 15.15 0.80 -1.03
C TYR A 127 13.73 0.55 -1.53
N THR A 128 13.30 -0.73 -1.53
CA THR A 128 12.03 -1.21 -2.10
C THR A 128 11.78 -0.66 -3.52
N SER A 129 12.86 -0.54 -4.30
CA SER A 129 12.86 0.10 -5.62
C SER A 129 13.57 -0.80 -6.63
N ILE A 130 12.81 -1.30 -7.62
CA ILE A 130 13.33 -2.08 -8.74
C ILE A 130 14.44 -1.31 -9.47
N ARG A 131 14.20 -0.01 -9.73
CA ARG A 131 15.15 0.86 -10.41
C ARG A 131 16.48 0.93 -9.67
N THR A 132 16.44 1.19 -8.37
CA THR A 132 17.64 1.34 -7.55
C THR A 132 18.43 0.03 -7.49
N TYR A 133 17.73 -1.09 -7.29
CA TYR A 133 18.35 -2.42 -7.27
C TYR A 133 19.02 -2.75 -8.60
N GLU A 134 18.36 -2.50 -9.74
CA GLU A 134 18.94 -2.72 -11.06
C GLU A 134 20.13 -1.80 -11.35
N THR A 135 20.10 -0.54 -10.91
CA THR A 135 21.26 0.33 -11.02
C THR A 135 22.45 -0.21 -10.23
N LEU A 136 22.25 -0.64 -8.98
CA LEU A 136 23.31 -1.26 -8.18
C LEU A 136 23.86 -2.53 -8.86
N ARG A 137 22.98 -3.43 -9.29
CA ARG A 137 23.35 -4.68 -9.98
C ARG A 137 24.15 -4.42 -11.25
N LYS A 138 23.81 -3.40 -12.05
CA LYS A 138 24.52 -3.08 -13.30
C LYS A 138 25.90 -2.48 -13.09
N ASN A 139 26.08 -1.69 -12.02
CA ASN A 139 27.32 -0.95 -11.78
C ASN A 139 28.31 -1.67 -10.86
N ILE A 140 27.88 -2.75 -10.18
CA ILE A 140 28.71 -3.46 -9.20
C ILE A 140 28.81 -4.93 -9.59
N GLN A 141 30.02 -5.38 -9.90
CA GLN A 141 30.32 -6.77 -10.22
C GLN A 141 31.61 -7.24 -9.50
N PRO A 142 31.62 -8.44 -8.90
CA PRO A 142 30.49 -9.36 -8.76
C PRO A 142 29.47 -8.87 -7.73
N PHE A 143 28.18 -8.98 -8.04
CA PHE A 143 27.08 -8.55 -7.18
C PHE A 143 26.74 -9.61 -6.11
N THR A 144 27.65 -9.80 -5.16
CA THR A 144 27.60 -10.87 -4.15
C THR A 144 27.91 -10.33 -2.76
N TRP A 145 27.48 -11.06 -1.73
CA TRP A 145 27.84 -10.80 -0.34
C TRP A 145 29.35 -10.98 -0.13
N GLN A 146 29.93 -12.05 -0.67
CA GLN A 146 31.37 -12.33 -0.53
C GLN A 146 32.26 -11.17 -1.01
N ALA A 147 31.85 -10.48 -2.08
CA ALA A 147 32.60 -9.35 -2.65
C ALA A 147 32.08 -7.97 -2.19
N TYR A 148 31.19 -7.93 -1.19
CA TYR A 148 30.59 -6.68 -0.73
C TYR A 148 31.65 -5.72 -0.20
N LYS A 149 31.66 -4.51 -0.76
CA LYS A 149 32.45 -3.38 -0.29
C LYS A 149 31.57 -2.15 -0.22
N ARG A 150 31.31 -1.64 0.98
CA ARG A 150 30.42 -0.49 1.24
C ARG A 150 30.71 0.70 0.31
N ALA A 151 31.99 1.03 0.11
CA ALA A 151 32.41 2.16 -0.73
C ALA A 151 31.88 2.07 -2.17
N ASN A 152 31.80 0.87 -2.75
CA ASN A 152 31.31 0.68 -4.11
C ASN A 152 29.81 1.03 -4.22
N TYR A 153 29.02 0.58 -3.23
CA TYR A 153 27.59 0.85 -3.16
C TYR A 153 27.33 2.33 -2.88
N GLU A 154 28.08 2.91 -1.95
CA GLU A 154 28.01 4.34 -1.66
C GLU A 154 28.32 5.19 -2.90
N GLY A 155 29.35 4.86 -3.67
CA GLY A 155 29.70 5.60 -4.88
C GLY A 155 28.55 5.65 -5.90
N VAL A 156 27.93 4.50 -6.19
CA VAL A 156 26.79 4.42 -7.12
C VAL A 156 25.58 5.19 -6.59
N LEU A 157 25.26 5.04 -5.30
CA LEU A 157 24.12 5.75 -4.70
C LEU A 157 24.35 7.25 -4.60
N ARG A 158 25.59 7.69 -4.34
CA ARG A 158 25.97 9.10 -4.28
C ARG A 158 25.86 9.73 -5.66
N ASP A 159 26.28 9.04 -6.72
CA ASP A 159 26.10 9.51 -8.09
C ASP A 159 24.61 9.70 -8.44
N LEU A 160 23.76 8.73 -8.08
CA LEU A 160 22.31 8.87 -8.23
C LEU A 160 21.75 10.08 -7.47
N TYR A 161 22.19 10.26 -6.23
CA TYR A 161 21.79 11.39 -5.39
C TYR A 161 22.20 12.73 -6.02
N ASN A 162 23.46 12.85 -6.47
CA ASN A 162 24.00 14.06 -7.07
C ASN A 162 23.27 14.43 -8.38
N LYS A 163 22.76 13.42 -9.11
CA LYS A 163 21.93 13.60 -10.31
C LYS A 163 20.46 13.92 -10.02
N GLY A 164 20.07 14.10 -8.75
CA GLY A 164 18.69 14.34 -8.35
C GLY A 164 17.76 13.13 -8.60
N THR A 165 18.33 11.94 -8.75
CA THR A 165 17.55 10.72 -8.98
C THR A 165 17.02 10.17 -7.66
N ALA A 166 15.69 10.00 -7.56
CA ALA A 166 15.06 9.34 -6.43
C ALA A 166 15.54 7.88 -6.27
N ILE A 167 16.13 7.59 -5.12
CA ILE A 167 16.67 6.27 -4.72
C ILE A 167 15.61 5.44 -3.97
N TYR A 168 14.70 6.11 -3.26
CA TYR A 168 13.62 5.50 -2.51
C TYR A 168 12.28 5.73 -3.20
N THR A 169 11.31 4.86 -2.93
CA THR A 169 9.91 5.11 -3.24
C THR A 169 9.24 5.88 -2.09
N GLY A 170 8.11 6.56 -2.36
CA GLY A 170 7.30 7.18 -1.31
C GLY A 170 6.65 6.19 -0.33
N ALA A 171 6.71 4.89 -0.63
CA ALA A 171 6.28 3.82 0.24
C ALA A 171 7.46 3.19 1.00
N TYR A 172 7.21 2.68 2.21
CA TYR A 172 8.18 1.94 3.03
C TYR A 172 9.47 2.72 3.37
N GLN A 173 9.33 4.04 3.59
CA GLN A 173 10.40 4.88 4.09
C GLN A 173 10.86 4.35 5.45
N LYS A 174 12.14 3.97 5.54
CA LYS A 174 12.79 3.53 6.78
C LYS A 174 13.65 4.71 7.24
N PRO A 175 13.12 5.64 8.06
CA PRO A 175 13.94 6.74 8.56
C PRO A 175 15.14 6.14 9.30
N ALA A 176 16.29 6.78 9.14
CA ALA A 176 17.44 6.41 9.95
C ALA A 176 17.07 6.58 11.43
N PRO A 177 17.45 5.65 12.32
CA PRO A 177 17.29 5.89 13.75
C PRO A 177 18.06 7.16 14.12
N GLU A 178 17.56 7.90 15.10
CA GLU A 178 18.35 8.97 15.70
C GLU A 178 19.61 8.35 16.31
N LEU A 179 20.75 8.58 15.66
CA LEU A 179 22.03 8.01 16.10
C LEU A 179 22.66 8.77 17.29
N GLY A 180 21.92 9.71 17.90
CA GLY A 180 22.34 10.42 19.11
C GLY A 180 23.58 11.32 18.94
N PHE A 181 24.00 11.60 17.71
CA PHE A 181 25.06 12.58 17.44
C PHE A 181 24.46 13.98 17.41
N ALA A 182 24.38 14.60 18.59
CA ALA A 182 24.23 16.05 18.77
C ALA A 182 25.57 16.76 18.56
#